data_AF-A0A937X5E2-F1
#
_entry.id   AF-A0A937X5E2-F1
#
_cell.length_a   1.000
_cell.length_b   1.000
_cell.length_c   1.000
_cell.angle_alpha   90.00
_cell.angle_beta   90.00
_cell.angle_gamma   90.00
#
_symmetry.space_group_name_H-M   'P 1'
#
loop_
_entity.id
_entity.type
_entity.pdbx_description
1 polymer ?
#
loop_
_entity_poly.entity_id
_entity_poly.type
_entity_poly.pdbx_seq_one_letter_code
_entity_poly.pdbx_strand_id
1 'polypeptide(L)' 'MSKLVALVDDDNDIRDVAKAILESAGYRVDTFGNAWEFLKSCD' A
#
# COMPACT_ATOMS: atom_id res chain seq x y z
N MET A 1 14.54 -10.64 4.91
CA MET A 1 13.30 -10.02 5.44
C MET A 1 12.81 -9.01 4.42
N SER A 2 11.59 -9.14 3.91
CA SER A 2 10.97 -8.11 3.07
C SER A 2 10.51 -6.93 3.92
N LYS A 3 10.75 -5.71 3.47
CA LYS A 3 10.29 -4.49 4.15
C LYS A 3 8.81 -4.28 3.86
N LEU A 4 8.05 -3.87 4.88
CA LEU A 4 6.65 -3.47 4.73
C LEU A 4 6.58 -2.03 4.20
N VAL A 5 5.73 -1.81 3.21
CA VAL A 5 5.35 -0.49 2.69
C VAL A 5 3.85 -0.33 2.88
N ALA A 6 3.43 0.73 3.56
CA ALA A 6 2.04 1.17 3.60
C ALA A 6 1.84 2.19 2.47
N LEU A 7 1.06 1.83 1.46
CA LEU A 7 0.77 2.66 0.30
C LEU A 7 -0.61 3.30 0.45
N VAL A 8 -0.65 4.64 0.52
CA VAL A 8 -1.89 5.42 0.63
C VAL A 8 -2.06 6.23 -0.64
N ASP A 9 -3.14 5.97 -1.38
CA ASP A 9 -3.43 6.66 -2.65
C ASP A 9 -4.96 6.63 -2.91
N ASP A 10 -5.55 7.75 -3.30
CA ASP A 10 -6.99 7.92 -3.50
C ASP A 10 -7.49 7.35 -4.83
N ASP A 11 -6.60 7.09 -5.78
CA ASP A 11 -6.94 6.43 -7.04
C ASP A 11 -6.68 4.92 -6.97
N ASN A 12 -7.72 4.12 -7.24
CA ASN A 12 -7.63 2.67 -7.19
C ASN A 12 -6.69 2.08 -8.24
N ASP A 13 -6.72 2.60 -9.47
CA ASP A 13 -5.94 2.05 -10.58
C ASP A 13 -4.44 2.30 -10.35
N ILE A 14 -4.10 3.49 -9.85
CA ILE A 14 -2.71 3.84 -9.49
C ILE A 14 -2.22 2.97 -8.33
N ARG A 15 -3.04 2.80 -7.30
CA ARG A 15 -2.69 2.00 -6.12
C ARG A 15 -2.44 0.53 -6.47
N ASP A 16 -3.24 -0.05 -7.36
CA ASP A 16 -3.06 -1.42 -7.82
C ASP A 16 -1.78 -1.60 -8.63
N VAL A 17 -1.47 -0.67 -9.54
CA VAL A 17 -0.21 -0.68 -10.31
C VAL A 17 1.00 -0.54 -9.40
N ALA A 18 0.98 0.42 -8.47
CA ALA A 18 2.08 0.66 -7.54
C ALA A 18 2.30 -0.52 -6.59
N LYS A 19 1.22 -1.16 -6.10
CA LYS A 19 1.30 -2.40 -5.32
C LYS A 19 2.02 -3.50 -6.10
N ALA A 20 1.61 -3.77 -7.33
CA ALA A 20 2.20 -4.83 -8.16
C ALA A 20 3.71 -4.59 -8.40
N ILE A 21 4.11 -3.35 -8.67
CA ILE A 21 5.52 -2.98 -8.86
C ILE A 21 6.32 -3.24 -7.57
N LEU A 22 5.85 -2.75 -6.43
CA LEU A 22 6.54 -2.89 -5.15
C LEU A 22 6.63 -4.37 -4.71
N GLU A 23 5.56 -5.15 -4.89
CA GLU A 23 5.58 -6.58 -4.60
C GLU A 23 6.57 -7.32 -5.52
N SER A 24 6.63 -6.98 -6.81
CA SER A 24 7.62 -7.55 -7.75
C SER A 24 9.07 -7.22 -7.36
N ALA A 25 9.29 -6.10 -6.68
CA ALA A 25 10.58 -5.69 -6.14
C ALA A 25 10.91 -6.33 -4.78
N GLY A 26 10.05 -7.23 -4.27
CA GLY A 26 10.28 -7.99 -3.04
C GLY A 26 9.82 -7.30 -1.76
N TYR A 27 9.00 -6.25 -1.85
CA TYR A 27 8.34 -5.63 -0.70
C TYR A 27 7.07 -6.39 -0.31
N ARG A 28 6.65 -6.25 0.95
CA ARG A 28 5.27 -6.50 1.35
C ARG A 28 4.52 -5.18 1.31
N VAL A 29 3.32 -5.16 0.76
CA VAL A 29 2.58 -3.93 0.55
C VAL A 29 1.17 -4.05 1.10
N ASP A 30 0.82 -3.13 1.99
CA ASP A 30 -0.56 -2.90 2.43
C ASP A 30 -1.06 -1.61 1.79
N THR A 31 -2.30 -1.60 1.31
CA THR A 31 -2.88 -0.50 0.54
C THR A 31 -4.06 0.15 1.24
N PHE A 32 -4.18 1.46 1.13
CA PHE A 32 -5.25 2.26 1.74
C PHE A 32 -5.73 3.31 0.74
N GLY A 33 -7.05 3.50 0.62
CA GLY A 33 -7.64 4.49 -0.29
C GLY A 33 -7.59 5.93 0.22
N ASN A 34 -7.24 6.12 1.49
CA ASN A 34 -7.15 7.44 2.12
C ASN A 34 -6.41 7.33 3.46
N ALA A 35 -6.07 8.50 4.03
CA ALA A 35 -5.38 8.58 5.31
C ALA A 35 -6.19 7.99 6.48
N TRP A 36 -7.52 8.06 6.43
CA TRP A 36 -8.38 7.55 7.51
C TRP A 36 -8.36 6.02 7.61
N GLU A 37 -8.41 5.33 6.47
CA GLU A 37 -8.24 3.87 6.40
C GLU A 37 -6.88 3.44 6.95
N PHE A 38 -5.81 4.17 6.60
CA PHE A 38 -4.47 3.89 7.12
C PHE A 38 -4.39 4.07 8.65
N LEU A 39 -4.84 5.22 9.16
CA LEU A 39 -4.77 5.50 10.60
C LEU A 39 -5.58 4.48 11.43
N LYS A 40 -6.70 3.99 10.92
CA LYS A 40 -7.50 2.93 11.56
C LYS A 40 -6.86 1.53 11.53
N SER A 41 -5.88 1.30 10.67
CA SER A 41 -5.17 0.02 10.60
C SER A 41 -4.12 -0.17 11.69
N CYS A 42 -3.83 0.90 12.44
CA CYS A 42 -2.86 0.91 13.54
C CYS A 42 -3.46 0.65 14.93
N ASP A 43 -4.78 0.48 15.02
CA ASP A 43 -5.52 0.16 16.25
C ASP A 43 -5.55 -1.34 16.57
#